data_AF-A0A1V5JWR7-F1
#
_entry.id   AF-A0A1V5JWR7-F1
#
_cell.length_a   1.000
_cell.length_b   1.000
_cell.length_c   1.000
_cell.angle_alpha   90.00
_cell.angle_beta   90.00
_cell.angle_gamma   90.00
#
_symmetry.space_group_name_H-M   'P 1'
#
loop_
_entity.id
_entity.type
_entity.pdbx_description
1 polymer ?
#
loop_
_entity_poly.entity_id
_entity_poly.type
_entity_poly.pdbx_seq_one_letter_code
_entity_poly.pdbx_strand_id
1 'polypeptide(L)' 'MLTKSGLTLDEAIKRAIDDHVITNAEYEEILRLADADGVIDHHERLLLAELNGMIADGTIKRTAG' A
#
# COMPACT_ATOMS: atom_id res chain seq x y z
N MET A 1 14.54 -10.00 -5.27
CA MET A 1 15.31 -8.86 -4.75
C MET A 1 14.30 -7.85 -4.27
N LEU A 2 14.44 -7.36 -3.03
CA LEU A 2 13.54 -6.33 -2.50
C LEU A 2 13.97 -4.99 -3.12
N THR A 3 13.15 -4.42 -4.00
CA THR A 3 13.36 -3.07 -4.53
C THR A 3 13.19 -2.06 -3.38
N LYS A 4 13.86 -0.90 -3.47
CA LYS A 4 13.69 0.15 -2.45
C LYS A 4 12.22 0.57 -2.31
N SER A 5 11.49 0.53 -3.42
CA SER A 5 10.05 0.78 -3.57
C SER A 5 9.19 -0.13 -2.66
N GLY A 6 9.44 -1.44 -2.69
CA GLY A 6 8.71 -2.41 -1.85
C GLY A 6 8.94 -2.28 -0.35
N LEU A 7 10.08 -1.71 0.07
CA LEU A 7 10.38 -1.45 1.49
C LEU A 7 9.51 -0.31 2.05
N THR A 8 9.38 0.77 1.29
CA THR A 8 8.47 1.88 1.58
C THR A 8 7.00 1.49 1.51
N LEU A 9 6.65 0.54 0.62
CA LEU A 9 5.29 0.03 0.49
C LEU A 9 4.85 -0.73 1.75
N ASP A 10 5.71 -1.62 2.25
CA ASP A 10 5.49 -2.39 3.47
C ASP A 10 5.36 -1.49 4.70
N GLU A 11 6.17 -0.43 4.80
CA GLU A 11 6.06 0.56 5.87
C GLU A 11 4.74 1.35 5.82
N ALA A 12 4.28 1.73 4.63
CA ALA A 12 3.02 2.45 4.47
C ALA A 12 1.81 1.55 4.79
N ILE A 13 1.85 0.28 4.40
CA ILE A 13 0.82 -0.70 4.74
C ILE A 13 0.79 -0.94 6.25
N LYS A 14 1.95 -1.13 6.89
CA LYS A 14 2.05 -1.27 8.36
C LYS A 14 1.48 -0.07 9.10
N ARG A 15 1.79 1.15 8.63
CA ARG A 15 1.21 2.37 9.22
C ARG A 15 -0.31 2.40 9.06
N ALA A 16 -0.83 2.06 7.89
CA ALA A 16 -2.28 1.99 7.66
C ALA A 16 -2.99 0.92 8.52
N ILE A 17 -2.30 -0.18 8.82
CA ILE A 17 -2.77 -1.20 9.77
C ILE A 17 -2.79 -0.63 11.18
N ASP A 18 -1.71 0.01 11.64
CA ASP A 18 -1.61 0.59 12.97
C ASP A 18 -2.63 1.72 13.19
N ASP A 19 -2.84 2.56 12.18
CA ASP A 19 -3.82 3.65 12.20
C ASP A 19 -5.26 3.17 11.92
N HIS A 20 -5.44 1.89 11.52
CA HIS A 20 -6.70 1.28 11.09
C HIS A 20 -7.42 2.05 9.96
N VAL A 21 -6.75 3.01 9.34
CA VAL A 21 -7.30 4.00 8.43
C VAL A 21 -6.24 4.31 7.38
N ILE A 22 -6.69 4.44 6.14
CA ILE A 22 -5.86 4.95 5.05
C ILE A 22 -6.64 6.04 4.31
N THR A 23 -6.00 7.18 4.06
CA THR A 23 -6.59 8.23 3.24
C THR A 23 -6.42 7.93 1.74
N ASN A 24 -7.26 8.55 0.90
CA ASN A 24 -7.08 8.47 -0.55
C ASN A 24 -5.70 8.97 -0.98
N ALA A 25 -5.20 10.04 -0.37
CA ALA A 25 -3.89 10.60 -0.66
C ALA A 25 -2.76 9.58 -0.37
N GLU A 26 -2.82 8.91 0.78
CA GLU A 26 -1.84 7.88 1.14
C GLU A 26 -1.95 6.65 0.23
N TYR A 27 -3.16 6.22 -0.10
CA TYR A 27 -3.36 5.12 -1.03
C TYR A 27 -2.79 5.43 -2.43
N GLU A 28 -2.99 6.65 -2.93
CA GLU A 28 -2.38 7.09 -4.19
C GLU A 28 -0.86 7.26 -4.09
N GLU A 29 -0.34 7.63 -2.93
CA GLU A 29 1.11 7.68 -2.68
C GLU A 29 1.72 6.27 -2.68
N ILE A 30 1.08 5.29 -2.06
CA ILE A 30 1.44 3.87 -2.12
C ILE A 30 1.48 3.37 -3.56
N LEU A 31 0.46 3.67 -4.36
CA LEU A 31 0.43 3.32 -5.78
C LEU A 31 1.55 3.99 -6.57
N ARG A 32 1.81 5.27 -6.32
CA ARG A 32 2.92 6.00 -6.96
C ARG A 32 4.30 5.47 -6.55
N LEU A 33 4.45 5.02 -5.31
CA LEU A 33 5.68 4.41 -4.81
C LEU A 33 5.91 3.04 -5.44
N ALA A 34 4.84 2.23 -5.58
CA ALA A 34 4.89 0.94 -6.27
C ALA A 34 5.17 1.07 -7.77
N ASP A 35 4.80 2.18 -8.40
CA ASP A 35 5.05 2.47 -9.82
C ASP A 35 6.23 3.44 -10.03
N ALA A 36 7.02 3.73 -8.98
CA ALA A 36 8.04 4.78 -9.01
C ALA A 36 9.20 4.49 -9.97
N ASP A 37 9.48 3.21 -10.21
CA ASP A 37 10.45 2.74 -11.21
C ASP A 37 9.81 2.39 -12.56
N GLY A 38 8.50 2.64 -12.69
CA GLY A 38 7.67 2.30 -13.86
C GLY A 38 7.44 0.81 -14.04
N VAL A 39 7.78 -0.03 -13.05
CA VAL A 39 7.68 -1.49 -13.14
C VAL A 39 7.17 -2.07 -11.82
N ILE A 40 5.86 -2.32 -11.75
CA ILE A 40 5.28 -3.06 -10.63
C ILE A 40 5.72 -4.53 -10.69
N ASP A 41 6.61 -4.92 -9.78
CA ASP A 41 7.11 -6.27 -9.66
C ASP A 41 6.07 -7.23 -9.04
N HIS A 42 6.41 -8.52 -8.99
CA HIS A 42 5.50 -9.53 -8.43
C HIS A 42 5.23 -9.30 -6.93
N HIS A 43 6.21 -8.79 -6.20
CA HIS A 43 6.11 -8.56 -4.77
C HIS A 43 5.24 -7.34 -4.45
N GLU A 44 5.43 -6.24 -5.17
CA GLU A 44 4.60 -5.02 -5.04
C GLU A 44 3.15 -5.31 -5.37
N ARG A 45 2.90 -6.13 -6.39
CA ARG A 45 1.55 -6.59 -6.73
C ARG A 45 0.92 -7.40 -5.61
N LEU A 46 1.70 -8.22 -4.92
CA LEU A 46 1.23 -9.01 -3.77
C LEU A 46 0.85 -8.09 -2.61
N LEU A 47 1.70 -7.11 -2.30
CA LEU A 47 1.48 -6.13 -1.23
C LEU A 47 0.27 -5.24 -1.52
N LEU A 48 0.09 -4.80 -2.76
CA LEU A 48 -1.11 -4.07 -3.18
C LEU A 48 -2.38 -4.94 -3.09
N ALA A 49 -2.27 -6.23 -3.42
CA ALA A 49 -3.39 -7.16 -3.28
C ALA A 49 -3.74 -7.38 -1.79
N GLU A 50 -2.73 -7.51 -0.92
CA GLU A 50 -2.90 -7.63 0.53
C GLU A 50 -3.56 -6.37 1.11
N LEU A 51 -3.05 -5.18 0.79
CA LEU A 51 -3.64 -3.91 1.20
C LEU A 51 -5.11 -3.78 0.76
N ASN A 52 -5.41 -4.11 -0.49
CA ASN A 52 -6.80 -4.10 -0.98
C ASN A 52 -7.66 -5.16 -0.26
N GLY A 53 -7.09 -6.32 0.07
CA GLY A 53 -7.75 -7.35 0.89
C GLY A 53 -8.11 -6.83 2.28
N MET A 54 -7.19 -6.15 2.95
CA MET A 54 -7.40 -5.54 4.27
C MET A 54 -8.42 -4.39 4.25
N ILE A 55 -8.50 -3.66 3.13
CA ILE A 55 -9.56 -2.66 2.94
C ILE A 55 -10.92 -3.34 2.72
N ALA A 56 -10.94 -4.44 1.97
CA ALA A 56 -12.16 -5.18 1.66
C ALA A 56 -12.72 -5.96 2.87
N ASP A 57 -11.86 -6.51 3.73
CA ASP A 57 -12.27 -7.19 4.96
C ASP A 57 -12.64 -6.22 6.10
N GLY A 58 -12.29 -4.94 5.96
CA GLY A 58 -12.62 -3.87 6.90
C GLY A 58 -11.60 -3.67 8.02
N THR A 59 -10.45 -4.34 7.97
CA THR A 59 -9.30 -4.12 8.86
C THR A 59 -8.78 -2.69 8.72
N ILE A 60 -8.71 -2.19 7.48
CA ILE A 60 -8.30 -0.83 7.15
C ILE A 60 -9.48 -0.08 6.55
N LYS A 61 -9.85 1.07 7.14
CA LYS A 61 -10.88 1.94 6.55
C LYS A 61 -10.27 2.94 5.60
N ARG A 62 -10.66 2.84 4.33
CA ARG A 62 -10.36 3.87 3.33
C ARG A 62 -11.26 5.09 3.55
N THR A 63 -10.67 6.25 3.75
CA THR A 63 -11.37 7.54 3.90
C THR A 63 -10.94 8.53 2.82
N ALA A 64 -11.88 9.38 2.41
CA ALA A 64 -11.58 10.55 1.61
C ALA A 64 -10.94 11.63 2.51
N GLY A 65 -9.68 11.41 2.88
CA GLY A 65 -8.81 12.46 3.42
C GLY A 65 -8.42 13.45 2.33
#